data_AF-A0A2G9UIM6-F1
#
_entry.id   AF-A0A2G9UIM6-F1
#
_cell.length_a   1.000
_cell.length_b   1.000
_cell.length_c   1.000
_cell.angle_alpha   90.00
_cell.angle_beta   90.00
_cell.angle_gamma   90.00
#
_symmetry.space_group_name_H-M   'P 1'
#
loop_
_entity.id
_entity.type
_entity.pdbx_description
1 polymer ?
#
loop_
_entity_poly.entity_id
_entity_poly.type
_entity_poly.pdbx_seq_one_letter_code
_entity_poly.pdbx_strand_id
1 'polypeptide(L)'
;MTVLTCSELRNGQLIYRAGTPCQSDEDCTTYPRSTCNATETLCHVQPFDAVPKGENEQCSGNTGMTDRLREKFLMMHNYRRSRMALGKVKNFKGESFPKAANMEKMVYNCDLEADAMIYAETCALGRSYPGTRKGQGENVAVVEPRNATSFEEAAQFILWSTTNKVGCAIGKCGGSYFVVCRYSPRAAVLFPKIPSLKAFIKCLLISGLRADKNM
;
A
#
# COMPACT_ATOMS: atom_id res chain seq x y z
N MET A 1 -14.30 -16.37 -1.32
CA MET A 1 -15.19 -15.53 -2.16
C MET A 1 -14.35 -14.50 -2.91
N THR A 2 -14.82 -13.97 -4.04
CA THR A 2 -14.13 -12.92 -4.81
C THR A 2 -14.73 -11.57 -4.46
N VAL A 3 -13.93 -10.66 -3.90
CA VAL A 3 -14.36 -9.29 -3.63
C VAL A 3 -14.27 -8.49 -4.92
N LEU A 4 -15.39 -7.88 -5.31
CA LEU A 4 -15.44 -6.93 -6.41
C LEU A 4 -14.81 -5.62 -5.91
N THR A 5 -13.84 -5.11 -6.65
CA THR A 5 -13.25 -3.80 -6.34
C THR A 5 -14.26 -2.69 -6.65
N CYS A 6 -14.14 -1.53 -6.00
CA CYS A 6 -15.00 -0.37 -6.19
C CYS A 6 -15.17 0.02 -7.69
N SER A 7 -14.16 -0.29 -8.52
CA SER A 7 -14.15 -0.04 -9.97
C SER A 7 -15.02 -0.97 -10.83
N GLU A 8 -15.64 -2.01 -10.27
CA GLU A 8 -16.45 -3.00 -10.99
C GLU A 8 -17.97 -2.87 -10.72
N LEU A 9 -18.39 -1.91 -9.91
CA LEU A 9 -19.80 -1.69 -9.54
C LEU A 9 -20.50 -0.76 -10.56
N ARG A 10 -21.52 -1.28 -11.26
CA ARG A 10 -22.43 -0.47 -12.09
C ARG A 10 -23.60 0.05 -11.25
N ASN A 11 -24.19 1.19 -11.62
CA ASN A 11 -25.42 1.70 -11.00
C ASN A 11 -26.52 0.63 -11.03
N GLY A 12 -27.01 0.22 -9.85
CA GLY A 12 -28.01 -0.85 -9.70
C GLY A 12 -27.46 -2.27 -9.51
N GLN A 13 -26.13 -2.45 -9.49
CA GLN A 13 -25.51 -3.76 -9.23
C GLN A 13 -25.26 -3.95 -7.73
N LEU A 14 -25.59 -5.13 -7.19
CA LEU A 14 -25.38 -5.46 -5.77
C LEU A 14 -23.88 -5.37 -5.43
N ILE A 15 -23.55 -4.60 -4.38
CA ILE A 15 -22.18 -4.32 -3.90
C ILE A 15 -21.48 -5.61 -3.43
N TYR A 16 -22.27 -6.60 -3.04
CA TYR A 16 -21.85 -7.95 -2.67
C TYR A 16 -22.75 -8.96 -3.37
N ARG A 17 -22.28 -10.20 -3.57
CA ARG A 17 -23.17 -11.29 -3.98
C ARG A 17 -24.06 -11.66 -2.80
N ALA A 18 -25.37 -11.72 -3.02
CA ALA A 18 -26.29 -12.34 -2.07
C ALA A 18 -25.82 -13.78 -1.79
N GLY A 19 -25.62 -14.10 -0.52
CA GLY A 19 -25.17 -15.41 -0.05
C GLY A 19 -25.75 -15.65 1.34
N THR A 20 -25.51 -16.84 1.88
CA THR A 20 -25.90 -17.14 3.26
C THR A 20 -25.14 -16.19 4.19
N PRO A 21 -25.84 -15.43 5.06
CA PRO A 21 -25.19 -14.60 6.05
C PRO A 21 -24.31 -15.46 6.96
N CYS A 22 -23.23 -14.90 7.50
CA CYS A 22 -22.36 -15.66 8.38
C CYS A 22 -23.11 -16.05 9.66
N GLN A 23 -22.84 -17.25 10.18
CA GLN A 23 -23.34 -17.74 11.47
C GLN A 23 -22.20 -17.90 12.47
N SER A 24 -20.99 -18.19 12.00
CA SER A 24 -19.78 -18.25 12.81
C SER A 24 -18.56 -17.71 12.06
N ASP A 25 -17.45 -17.54 12.77
CA ASP A 25 -16.20 -17.00 12.22
C ASP A 25 -15.67 -17.85 11.04
N GLU A 26 -15.95 -19.16 11.05
CA GLU A 26 -15.56 -20.10 10.01
C GLU A 26 -16.21 -19.79 8.65
N ASP A 27 -17.37 -19.14 8.64
CA ASP A 27 -18.05 -18.74 7.40
C ASP A 27 -17.33 -17.57 6.70
N CYS A 28 -16.50 -16.83 7.43
CA CYS A 28 -15.79 -15.64 6.97
C CYS A 28 -14.47 -15.96 6.25
N THR A 29 -14.57 -16.74 5.18
CA THR A 29 -13.41 -17.29 4.44
C THR A 29 -12.76 -16.31 3.46
N THR A 30 -13.38 -15.16 3.20
CA THR A 30 -12.91 -14.20 2.20
C THR A 30 -11.59 -13.55 2.61
N TYR A 31 -11.46 -13.20 3.89
CA TYR A 31 -10.26 -12.60 4.44
C TYR A 31 -9.80 -13.39 5.69
N PRO A 32 -8.51 -13.74 5.80
CA PRO A 32 -7.98 -14.41 6.98
C PRO A 32 -8.19 -13.56 8.24
N ARG A 33 -8.64 -14.19 9.34
CA ARG A 33 -8.98 -13.55 10.63
C ARG A 33 -10.20 -12.63 10.60
N SER A 34 -11.06 -12.75 9.59
CA SER A 34 -12.41 -12.21 9.70
C SER A 34 -13.23 -13.00 10.72
N THR A 35 -14.11 -12.29 11.42
CA THR A 35 -15.06 -12.84 12.38
C THR A 35 -16.48 -12.48 11.99
N CYS A 36 -17.43 -13.32 12.36
CA CYS A 36 -18.83 -13.07 12.09
C CYS A 36 -19.46 -12.21 13.20
N ASN A 37 -20.04 -11.07 12.84
CA ASN A 37 -20.99 -10.40 13.72
C ASN A 37 -22.35 -11.08 13.55
N ALA A 38 -22.69 -11.97 14.50
CA ALA A 38 -23.93 -12.75 14.45
C ALA A 38 -25.21 -11.88 14.51
N THR A 39 -25.13 -10.66 15.04
CA THR A 39 -26.27 -9.73 15.13
C THR A 39 -26.57 -9.07 13.80
N GLU A 40 -25.53 -8.60 13.11
CA GLU A 40 -25.64 -7.98 11.79
C GLU A 40 -25.60 -8.99 10.64
N THR A 41 -25.18 -10.22 10.94
CA THR A 41 -24.95 -11.33 10.02
C THR A 41 -23.89 -11.02 8.94
N LEU A 42 -22.93 -10.15 9.30
CA LEU A 42 -21.86 -9.66 8.43
C LEU A 42 -20.49 -10.14 8.92
N CYS A 43 -19.62 -10.50 7.97
CA CYS A 43 -18.21 -10.76 8.26
C CYS A 43 -17.46 -9.45 8.44
N HIS A 44 -16.88 -9.27 9.61
CA HIS A 44 -16.00 -8.15 9.93
C HIS A 44 -14.55 -8.62 9.90
N VAL A 45 -13.67 -7.82 9.32
CA VAL A 45 -12.22 -8.06 9.48
C VAL A 45 -11.87 -7.58 10.89
N GLN A 46 -11.23 -8.43 11.71
CA GLN A 46 -10.84 -8.04 13.06
C GLN A 46 -10.00 -6.74 13.01
N PRO A 47 -10.40 -5.69 13.75
CA PRO A 47 -9.66 -4.45 13.76
C PRO A 47 -8.27 -4.69 14.38
N PHE A 48 -7.30 -4.00 13.82
CA PHE A 48 -5.89 -4.02 14.18
C PHE A 48 -5.56 -4.19 15.67
N ASP A 49 -4.41 -4.82 15.94
CA ASP A 49 -3.71 -4.71 17.24
C ASP A 49 -3.26 -3.26 17.56
N ALA A 50 -3.29 -2.35 16.58
CA ALA A 50 -3.20 -0.89 16.72
C ALA A 50 -3.63 -0.17 15.42
N VAL A 51 -4.59 0.75 15.49
CA VAL A 51 -4.91 1.69 14.39
C VAL A 51 -4.07 2.96 14.55
N PRO A 52 -3.44 3.52 13.49
CA PRO A 52 -2.79 4.81 13.58
C PRO A 52 -3.80 5.90 13.97
N LYS A 53 -3.49 6.68 15.01
CA LYS A 53 -4.31 7.80 15.47
C LYS A 53 -3.97 9.06 14.68
N GLY A 54 -4.98 9.80 14.22
CA GLY A 54 -4.81 11.06 13.51
C GLY A 54 -6.05 11.44 12.70
N GLU A 55 -5.94 12.56 11.99
CA GLU A 55 -6.99 13.08 11.09
C GLU A 55 -7.25 12.13 9.90
N ASN A 56 -8.50 12.12 9.43
CA ASN A 56 -8.97 11.27 8.35
C ASN A 56 -9.99 12.01 7.46
N GLU A 57 -9.63 13.20 7.00
CA GLU A 57 -10.47 14.03 6.15
C GLU A 57 -10.28 13.69 4.67
N GLN A 58 -9.06 13.31 4.26
CA GLN A 58 -8.76 13.05 2.84
C GLN A 58 -9.51 11.85 2.27
N CYS A 59 -9.64 10.78 3.07
CA CYS A 59 -10.38 9.57 2.71
C CYS A 59 -11.30 9.16 3.86
N SER A 60 -12.31 9.99 4.15
CA SER A 60 -13.23 9.81 5.28
C SER A 60 -14.00 8.48 5.29
N GLY A 61 -14.16 7.83 4.13
CA GLY A 61 -14.76 6.50 4.01
C GLY A 61 -13.83 5.32 4.33
N ASN A 62 -12.53 5.57 4.50
CA ASN A 62 -11.52 4.55 4.79
C ASN A 62 -11.10 4.61 6.27
N THR A 63 -10.72 3.46 6.82
CA THR A 63 -10.17 3.33 8.19
C THR A 63 -8.77 2.71 8.14
N GLY A 64 -8.01 2.77 9.24
CA GLY A 64 -6.66 2.18 9.31
C GLY A 64 -5.53 3.06 8.76
N MET A 65 -5.85 4.25 8.27
CA MET A 65 -4.91 5.23 7.71
C MET A 65 -5.25 6.64 8.20
N THR A 66 -4.28 7.55 8.14
CA THR A 66 -4.42 8.96 8.53
C THR A 66 -3.89 9.87 7.43
N ASP A 67 -4.36 11.11 7.39
CA ASP A 67 -3.94 12.11 6.39
C ASP A 67 -2.42 12.34 6.41
N ARG A 68 -1.83 12.36 7.60
CA ARG A 68 -0.37 12.43 7.77
C ARG A 68 0.36 11.27 7.09
N LEU A 69 -0.15 10.05 7.20
CA LEU A 69 0.44 8.88 6.54
C LEU A 69 0.24 8.94 5.02
N ARG A 70 -0.94 9.38 4.55
CA ARG A 70 -1.23 9.56 3.12
C ARG A 70 -0.29 10.58 2.49
N GLU A 71 -0.11 11.73 3.13
CA GLU A 71 0.84 12.76 2.72
C GLU A 71 2.27 12.21 2.70
N LYS A 72 2.68 11.49 3.75
CA LYS A 72 4.01 10.88 3.81
C LYS A 72 4.24 9.92 2.64
N PHE A 73 3.28 9.04 2.35
CA PHE A 73 3.37 8.15 1.20
C PHE A 73 3.47 8.93 -0.11
N LEU A 74 2.58 9.89 -0.35
CA LEU A 74 2.55 10.65 -1.59
C LEU A 74 3.84 11.46 -1.80
N MET A 75 4.30 12.16 -0.77
CA MET A 75 5.52 12.96 -0.79
C MET A 75 6.73 12.08 -1.08
N MET A 76 6.88 10.96 -0.36
CA MET A 76 8.04 10.08 -0.50
C MET A 76 8.10 9.39 -1.87
N HIS A 77 6.96 9.14 -2.50
CA HIS A 77 6.91 8.67 -3.90
C HIS A 77 7.33 9.77 -4.87
N ASN A 78 6.72 10.95 -4.77
CA ASN A 78 6.99 12.07 -5.67
C ASN A 78 8.44 12.59 -5.56
N TYR A 79 9.00 12.62 -4.34
CA TYR A 79 10.41 12.95 -4.12
C TYR A 79 11.34 12.01 -4.88
N ARG A 80 11.12 10.68 -4.79
CA ARG A 80 11.96 9.69 -5.47
C ARG A 80 11.76 9.69 -6.99
N ARG A 81 10.53 9.91 -7.47
CA ARG A 81 10.23 10.12 -8.90
C ARG A 81 11.00 11.32 -9.45
N SER A 82 11.00 12.45 -8.74
CA SER A 82 11.76 13.65 -9.13
C SER A 82 13.27 13.38 -9.19
N ARG A 83 13.82 12.72 -8.16
CA ARG A 83 15.23 12.32 -8.13
C ARG A 83 15.62 11.45 -9.32
N MET A 84 14.80 10.45 -9.66
CA MET A 84 15.07 9.59 -10.81
C MET A 84 14.92 10.35 -12.13
N ALA A 85 13.85 11.15 -12.29
CA ALA A 85 13.62 11.95 -13.49
C ALA A 85 14.76 12.93 -13.80
N LEU A 86 15.43 13.44 -12.76
CA LEU A 86 16.59 14.31 -12.88
C LEU A 86 17.91 13.58 -13.13
N GLY A 87 17.92 12.24 -13.21
CA GLY A 87 19.13 11.42 -13.34
C GLY A 87 20.03 11.46 -12.10
N LYS A 88 19.48 11.83 -10.94
CA LYS A 88 20.23 11.94 -9.68
C LYS A 88 20.26 10.63 -8.87
N VAL A 89 19.79 9.55 -9.47
CA VAL A 89 19.76 8.20 -8.90
C VAL A 89 20.77 7.36 -9.66
N LYS A 90 21.61 6.62 -8.93
CA LYS A 90 22.64 5.75 -9.50
C LYS A 90 22.21 4.28 -9.44
N ASN A 91 22.61 3.48 -10.42
CA ASN A 91 22.47 2.03 -10.43
C ASN A 91 23.61 1.38 -9.61
N PHE A 92 23.64 0.03 -9.55
CA PHE A 92 24.65 -0.72 -8.80
C PHE A 92 26.08 -0.56 -9.34
N LYS A 93 26.25 -0.10 -10.58
CA LYS A 93 27.54 0.22 -11.20
C LYS A 93 27.98 1.66 -10.93
N GLY A 94 27.17 2.44 -10.20
CA GLY A 94 27.42 3.86 -9.93
C GLY A 94 27.01 4.80 -11.08
N GLU A 95 26.38 4.27 -12.13
CA GLU A 95 25.93 5.04 -13.29
C GLU A 95 24.56 5.67 -13.00
N SER A 96 24.38 6.93 -13.39
CA SER A 96 23.08 7.59 -13.27
C SER A 96 22.04 6.99 -14.22
N PHE A 97 20.79 6.89 -13.76
CA PHE A 97 19.65 6.61 -14.64
C PHE A 97 19.46 7.73 -15.67
N PRO A 98 18.95 7.42 -16.89
CA PRO A 98 18.58 8.44 -17.86
C PRO A 98 17.57 9.43 -17.28
N LYS A 99 17.67 10.70 -17.68
CA LYS A 99 16.65 11.70 -17.34
C LYS A 99 15.32 11.32 -18.00
N ALA A 100 14.22 11.49 -17.28
CA ALA A 100 12.89 11.24 -17.80
C ALA A 100 12.32 12.53 -18.41
N ALA A 101 11.74 12.44 -19.61
CA ALA A 101 11.09 13.58 -20.24
C ALA A 101 9.75 13.91 -19.57
N ASN A 102 8.96 12.87 -19.23
CA ASN A 102 7.53 13.01 -18.90
C ASN A 102 7.17 12.25 -17.60
N MET A 103 7.92 12.45 -16.51
CA MET A 103 7.62 11.80 -15.23
C MET A 103 6.50 12.55 -14.49
N GLU A 104 5.26 12.05 -14.56
CA GLU A 104 4.11 12.72 -13.93
C GLU A 104 4.20 12.77 -12.40
N LYS A 105 3.65 13.82 -11.79
CA LYS A 105 3.45 13.86 -10.33
C LYS A 105 2.32 12.90 -9.97
N MET A 106 2.55 12.03 -8.98
CA MET A 106 1.51 11.17 -8.46
C MET A 106 0.47 11.96 -7.65
N VAL A 107 -0.77 11.48 -7.67
CA VAL A 107 -1.87 11.89 -6.78
C VAL A 107 -2.28 10.72 -5.89
N TYR A 108 -2.74 11.02 -4.68
CA TYR A 108 -3.26 9.99 -3.77
C TYR A 108 -4.67 9.57 -4.21
N ASN A 109 -5.04 8.30 -4.02
CA ASN A 109 -6.34 7.77 -4.41
C ASN A 109 -6.89 6.84 -3.32
N CYS A 110 -8.07 7.19 -2.80
CA CYS A 110 -8.70 6.49 -1.69
C CYS A 110 -9.20 5.08 -2.04
N ASP A 111 -9.60 4.81 -3.29
CA ASP A 111 -10.00 3.45 -3.70
C ASP A 111 -8.80 2.51 -3.73
N LEU A 112 -7.66 3.00 -4.23
CA LEU A 112 -6.39 2.27 -4.18
C LEU A 112 -5.91 2.05 -2.74
N GLU A 113 -6.18 2.99 -1.82
CA GLU A 113 -5.92 2.82 -0.39
C GLU A 113 -6.81 1.71 0.19
N ALA A 114 -8.11 1.72 -0.10
CA ALA A 114 -9.03 0.68 0.36
C ALA A 114 -8.59 -0.72 -0.12
N ASP A 115 -8.21 -0.86 -1.40
CA ASP A 115 -7.69 -2.11 -1.96
C ASP A 115 -6.31 -2.51 -1.39
N ALA A 116 -5.47 -1.54 -1.01
CA ALA A 116 -4.21 -1.80 -0.32
C ALA A 116 -4.47 -2.29 1.11
N MET A 117 -5.43 -1.65 1.78
CA MET A 117 -5.80 -1.84 3.16
C MET A 117 -6.38 -3.22 3.39
N ILE A 118 -7.36 -3.61 2.57
CA ILE A 118 -7.92 -4.96 2.52
C ILE A 118 -6.82 -6.03 2.47
N TYR A 119 -5.77 -5.81 1.68
CA TYR A 119 -4.68 -6.79 1.55
C TYR A 119 -3.67 -6.71 2.70
N ALA A 120 -3.40 -5.52 3.22
CA ALA A 120 -2.50 -5.34 4.35
C ALA A 120 -3.03 -6.03 5.62
N GLU A 121 -4.35 -6.06 5.81
CA GLU A 121 -5.02 -6.72 6.94
C GLU A 121 -4.87 -8.24 6.93
N THR A 122 -4.72 -8.86 5.75
CA THR A 122 -4.57 -10.32 5.67
C THR A 122 -3.25 -10.79 6.28
N CYS A 123 -2.29 -9.88 6.51
CA CYS A 123 -0.96 -10.19 7.02
C CYS A 123 -0.28 -11.34 6.24
N ALA A 124 -0.48 -11.37 4.92
CA ALA A 124 0.16 -12.37 4.07
C ALA A 124 1.68 -12.18 3.96
N LEU A 125 2.20 -11.01 4.37
CA LEU A 125 3.62 -10.66 4.39
C LEU A 125 4.33 -10.87 3.04
N GLY A 126 3.58 -10.72 1.94
CA GLY A 126 4.00 -11.04 0.59
C GLY A 126 3.20 -10.26 -0.45
N ARG A 127 3.42 -10.54 -1.73
CA ARG A 127 2.67 -9.89 -2.82
C ARG A 127 1.34 -10.59 -3.04
N SER A 128 0.27 -9.84 -3.30
CA SER A 128 -1.01 -10.44 -3.67
C SER A 128 -0.94 -11.03 -5.08
N TYR A 129 -1.76 -12.07 -5.29
CA TYR A 129 -1.94 -12.68 -6.59
C TYR A 129 -2.40 -11.62 -7.61
N PRO A 130 -1.75 -11.48 -8.78
CA PRO A 130 -2.09 -10.43 -9.74
C PRO A 130 -3.56 -10.42 -10.20
N GLY A 131 -4.26 -11.57 -10.16
CA GLY A 131 -5.67 -11.67 -10.53
C GLY A 131 -6.63 -11.02 -9.53
N THR A 132 -6.22 -10.79 -8.28
CA THR A 132 -7.05 -10.12 -7.26
C THR A 132 -6.95 -8.59 -7.30
N ARG A 133 -6.24 -8.03 -8.30
CA ARG A 133 -5.92 -6.60 -8.41
C ARG A 133 -5.83 -6.14 -9.86
N LYS A 134 -6.88 -6.47 -10.62
CA LYS A 134 -6.93 -6.23 -12.06
C LYS A 134 -6.71 -4.74 -12.36
N GLY A 135 -5.81 -4.45 -13.30
CA GLY A 135 -5.48 -3.06 -13.65
C GLY A 135 -4.59 -2.32 -12.65
N GLN A 136 -4.15 -2.96 -11.55
CA GLN A 136 -3.32 -2.32 -10.53
C GLN A 136 -1.90 -2.90 -10.43
N GLY A 137 -0.93 -2.01 -10.20
CA GLY A 137 0.40 -2.35 -9.71
C GLY A 137 0.40 -2.58 -8.20
N GLU A 138 1.45 -3.21 -7.68
CA GLU A 138 1.59 -3.45 -6.25
C GLU A 138 3.07 -3.47 -5.85
N ASN A 139 3.37 -2.80 -4.75
CA ASN A 139 4.55 -3.07 -3.93
C ASN A 139 4.13 -3.45 -2.52
N VAL A 140 5.01 -4.21 -1.86
CA VAL A 140 4.85 -4.60 -0.47
C VAL A 140 6.19 -4.49 0.25
N ALA A 141 6.14 -4.16 1.55
CA ALA A 141 7.30 -4.21 2.44
C ALA A 141 6.89 -4.83 3.77
N VAL A 142 7.74 -5.71 4.31
CA VAL A 142 7.62 -6.23 5.67
C VAL A 142 8.70 -5.54 6.50
N VAL A 143 8.28 -4.80 7.52
CA VAL A 143 9.16 -3.99 8.37
C VAL A 143 9.14 -4.55 9.77
N GLU A 144 10.24 -5.18 10.15
CA GLU A 144 10.43 -5.71 11.50
C GLU A 144 10.51 -4.58 12.54
N PRO A 145 10.15 -4.85 13.81
CA PRO A 145 10.11 -3.83 14.86
C PRO A 145 11.46 -3.20 15.18
N ARG A 146 12.57 -3.86 14.80
CA ARG A 146 13.93 -3.28 14.91
C ARG A 146 14.19 -2.14 13.92
N ASN A 147 13.42 -2.09 12.84
CA ASN A 147 13.59 -1.14 11.73
C ASN A 147 12.55 -0.01 11.76
N ALA A 148 11.40 -0.24 12.40
CA ALA A 148 10.39 0.77 12.63
C ALA A 148 9.63 0.48 13.92
N THR A 149 9.48 1.51 14.74
CA THR A 149 8.68 1.50 15.96
C THR A 149 7.31 2.15 15.77
N SER A 150 7.12 2.93 14.70
CA SER A 150 5.87 3.61 14.35
C SER A 150 5.42 3.35 12.90
N PHE A 151 4.14 3.62 12.63
CA PHE A 151 3.56 3.60 11.28
C PHE A 151 4.29 4.55 10.31
N GLU A 152 4.70 5.72 10.81
CA GLU A 152 5.37 6.75 10.02
C GLU A 152 6.80 6.33 9.62
N GLU A 153 7.48 5.58 10.47
CA GLU A 153 8.77 4.95 10.16
C GLU A 153 8.58 3.83 9.12
N ALA A 154 7.58 2.96 9.33
CA ALA A 154 7.28 1.86 8.40
C ALA A 154 6.92 2.36 6.99
N ALA A 155 6.18 3.48 6.87
CA ALA A 155 5.80 4.09 5.59
C ALA A 155 6.98 4.40 4.67
N GLN A 156 8.20 4.54 5.20
CA GLN A 156 9.39 4.91 4.43
C GLN A 156 10.00 3.75 3.64
N PHE A 157 9.64 2.50 3.97
CA PHE A 157 10.26 1.28 3.44
C PHE A 157 9.67 0.77 2.12
N ILE A 158 8.58 1.38 1.63
CA ILE A 158 8.00 1.03 0.34
C ILE A 158 8.39 2.05 -0.72
N LEU A 159 8.95 1.55 -1.82
CA LEU A 159 9.44 2.38 -2.92
C LEU A 159 8.84 1.93 -4.24
N TRP A 160 8.38 2.92 -5.01
CA TRP A 160 8.43 2.97 -6.48
C TRP A 160 7.20 2.54 -7.28
N SER A 161 6.68 3.44 -8.13
CA SER A 161 5.90 3.04 -9.30
C SER A 161 6.09 4.07 -10.42
N THR A 162 5.95 3.66 -11.68
CA THR A 162 5.99 4.55 -12.85
C THR A 162 4.65 5.24 -13.13
N THR A 163 3.62 4.88 -12.38
CA THR A 163 2.22 5.32 -12.54
C THR A 163 1.97 6.68 -11.89
N ASN A 164 0.75 7.22 -12.01
CA ASN A 164 0.40 8.54 -11.48
C ASN A 164 -0.63 8.52 -10.35
N LYS A 165 -1.21 7.36 -10.01
CA LYS A 165 -2.05 7.18 -8.82
C LYS A 165 -1.40 6.20 -7.85
N VAL A 166 -1.50 6.52 -6.57
CA VAL A 166 -1.06 5.66 -5.46
C VAL A 166 -2.08 5.68 -4.32
N GLY A 167 -2.32 4.53 -3.71
CA GLY A 167 -2.99 4.40 -2.43
C GLY A 167 -2.28 3.33 -1.61
N CYS A 168 -2.06 3.58 -0.33
CA CYS A 168 -1.20 2.72 0.50
C CYS A 168 -1.82 2.48 1.86
N ALA A 169 -1.51 1.34 2.45
CA ALA A 169 -1.95 0.98 3.79
C ALA A 169 -0.85 0.26 4.56
N ILE A 170 -0.96 0.26 5.89
CA ILE A 170 -0.03 -0.42 6.78
C ILE A 170 -0.83 -1.31 7.71
N GLY A 171 -0.67 -2.63 7.59
CA GLY A 171 -1.16 -3.63 8.54
C GLY A 171 -0.17 -3.83 9.68
N LYS A 172 -0.63 -3.93 10.94
CA LYS A 172 0.22 -4.43 12.03
C LYS A 172 -0.01 -5.94 12.17
N CYS A 173 1.04 -6.71 11.93
CA CYS A 173 1.01 -8.16 11.83
C CYS A 173 1.87 -8.76 12.95
N GLY A 174 1.28 -8.85 14.14
CA GLY A 174 2.02 -9.17 15.37
C GLY A 174 3.06 -8.09 15.67
N GLY A 175 4.34 -8.47 15.68
CA GLY A 175 5.45 -7.55 15.94
C GLY A 175 5.89 -6.71 14.74
N SER A 176 5.51 -7.09 13.50
CA SER A 176 5.98 -6.43 12.28
C SER A 176 4.91 -5.56 11.62
N TYR A 177 5.33 -4.58 10.83
CA TYR A 177 4.44 -3.80 9.96
C TYR A 177 4.47 -4.36 8.54
N PHE A 178 3.30 -4.53 7.95
CA PHE A 178 3.11 -4.95 6.57
C PHE A 178 2.56 -3.79 5.75
N VAL A 179 3.43 -3.19 4.94
CA VAL A 179 3.10 -2.01 4.13
C VAL A 179 2.73 -2.46 2.73
N VAL A 180 1.58 -2.02 2.22
CA VAL A 180 1.10 -2.33 0.88
C VAL A 180 0.80 -1.02 0.16
N CYS A 181 1.26 -0.87 -1.08
CA CYS A 181 0.85 0.22 -1.97
C CYS A 181 0.29 -0.34 -3.27
N ARG A 182 -0.87 0.18 -3.67
CA ARG A 182 -1.51 -0.04 -4.96
C ARG A 182 -1.24 1.14 -5.88
N TYR A 183 -1.17 0.85 -7.17
CA TYR A 183 -0.81 1.82 -8.19
C TYR A 183 -1.71 1.70 -9.42
N SER A 184 -2.17 2.82 -9.96
CA SER A 184 -3.00 2.85 -11.17
C SER A 184 -2.53 3.96 -12.14
N PRO A 185 -2.62 3.75 -13.47
CA PRO A 185 -2.88 2.47 -14.14
C PRO A 185 -1.77 1.46 -13.82
N ARG A 186 -1.95 0.16 -14.05
CA ARG A 186 -0.82 -0.79 -13.86
C ARG A 186 0.34 -0.38 -14.77
N ALA A 187 1.50 -0.13 -14.18
CA ALA A 187 2.73 0.11 -14.92
C ALA A 187 2.93 -0.99 -15.96
N ALA A 188 3.06 -0.62 -17.24
CA ALA A 188 3.71 -1.50 -18.20
C ALA A 188 5.10 -1.84 -17.65
N VAL A 189 5.53 -3.09 -17.77
CA VAL A 189 6.86 -3.55 -17.35
C VAL A 189 7.89 -2.96 -18.32
N LEU A 190 8.11 -1.64 -18.24
CA LEU A 190 8.94 -0.88 -19.17
C LEU A 190 10.36 -0.67 -18.63
N PHE A 191 10.73 -1.38 -17.56
CA PHE A 191 12.11 -1.50 -17.12
C PHE A 191 12.44 -2.96 -16.84
N PRO A 192 13.59 -3.47 -17.34
CA PRO A 192 14.07 -4.80 -16.99
C PRO A 192 14.15 -4.88 -15.47
N LYS A 193 13.71 -6.02 -14.92
CA LYS A 193 13.75 -6.36 -13.49
C LYS A 193 14.98 -5.74 -12.84
N ILE A 194 14.82 -4.65 -12.09
CA ILE A 194 15.93 -4.06 -11.32
C ILE A 194 16.20 -5.05 -10.19
N PRO A 195 17.27 -5.86 -10.26
CA PRO A 195 17.55 -6.83 -9.22
C PRO A 195 18.30 -6.09 -8.13
N SER A 196 17.62 -5.28 -7.31
CA SER A 196 18.14 -4.75 -6.03
C SER A 196 17.30 -3.64 -5.40
N LEU A 197 16.01 -3.87 -5.17
CA LEU A 197 15.24 -3.01 -4.24
C LEU A 197 15.86 -3.04 -2.82
N LYS A 198 16.44 -4.19 -2.42
CA LYS A 198 17.17 -4.35 -1.15
C LYS A 198 18.44 -3.49 -1.06
N ALA A 199 19.16 -3.24 -2.17
CA ALA A 199 20.38 -2.42 -2.13
C ALA A 199 20.10 -0.92 -2.19
N PHE A 200 18.98 -0.52 -2.83
CA PHE A 200 18.55 0.88 -2.86
C PHE A 200 18.16 1.39 -1.46
N ILE A 201 17.42 0.55 -0.71
CA ILE A 201 17.11 0.79 0.70
C ILE A 201 18.39 0.76 1.54
N LYS A 202 19.31 -0.19 1.31
CA LYS A 202 20.61 -0.20 1.99
C LYS A 202 21.42 1.08 1.70
N CYS A 203 21.41 1.61 0.49
CA CYS A 203 22.16 2.82 0.14
C CYS A 203 21.55 4.08 0.78
N LEU A 204 20.22 4.20 0.80
CA LEU A 204 19.51 5.26 1.53
C LEU A 204 19.74 5.17 3.05
N LEU A 205 19.64 3.97 3.64
CA LEU A 205 19.85 3.76 5.07
C LEU A 205 21.33 3.87 5.50
N ILE A 206 22.28 3.44 4.66
CA ILE A 206 23.74 3.56 4.93
C ILE A 206 24.21 5.02 4.75
N SER A 207 23.59 5.79 3.85
CA SER A 207 23.96 7.20 3.61
C SER A 207 23.61 8.17 4.74
N GLY A 208 23.01 7.70 5.84
CA GLY A 208 22.74 8.55 7.00
C GLY A 208 21.81 9.74 6.72
N LEU A 209 21.07 9.74 5.61
CA LEU A 209 20.02 10.70 5.32
C LEU A 209 18.83 10.42 6.25
N ARG A 210 19.01 10.77 7.53
CA ARG A 210 17.89 11.14 8.39
C ARG A 210 17.10 12.17 7.59
N ALA A 211 15.79 11.97 7.50
CA ALA A 211 14.90 13.07 7.17
C ALA A 211 15.32 14.25 8.05
N ASP A 212 15.72 15.36 7.42
CA ASP A 212 15.91 16.61 8.13
C ASP A 212 14.67 16.82 8.99
N LYS A 213 14.85 16.97 10.30
CA LYS A 213 13.75 17.08 11.28
C LYS A 213 12.95 18.39 11.14
N ASN A 214 13.15 19.14 10.06
CA ASN A 214 12.48 20.40 9.76
C ASN A 214 11.91 20.35 8.34
N MET A 215 10.75 19.72 8.20
CA MET A 215 9.68 20.10 7.26
C MET A 215 8.43 19.27 7.54
#